data_AF-A0A0P4XHJ8-F1
#
_entry.id   AF-A0A0P4XHJ8-F1
#
_cell.length_a   1.000
_cell.length_b   1.000
_cell.length_c   1.000
_cell.angle_alpha   90.00
_cell.angle_beta   90.00
_cell.angle_gamma   90.00
#
_symmetry.space_group_name_H-M   'P 1'
#
loop_
_entity.id
_entity.type
_entity.pdbx_description
1 polymer ?
#
loop_
_entity_poly.entity_id
_entity_poly.type
_entity_poly.pdbx_seq_one_letter_code
_entity_poly.pdbx_strand_id
1 'polypeptide(L)'
;MARKIYDPSENENSLSTEQGAEQIVDSQLQTQSRELYANFVREEIQLQGLPVPHVPSLDTIQFSNPLWVCNASSLRQLANEFSLSPLRNEVRYRAQSVDLTTLNGQNFSEMIQEVFSGGSLTKERILVVFFFCSDVALFALQNHTLNLFCKLIQWSTDYITGKFSNFICSQGGWTAVLNSSMNTLLKMSATAACCVAVIAMLVFIRNNWK
;
A
#
# COMPACT_ATOMS: atom_id res chain seq x y z
N MET A 1 -16.77 -17.02 -59.32
CA MET A 1 -15.74 -16.80 -58.28
C MET A 1 -15.84 -15.36 -57.80
N ALA A 2 -16.49 -15.13 -56.66
CA ALA A 2 -16.67 -13.78 -56.10
C ALA A 2 -15.53 -13.47 -55.12
N ARG A 3 -14.79 -12.38 -55.37
CA ARG A 3 -13.75 -11.85 -54.46
C ARG A 3 -14.45 -11.21 -53.26
N LYS A 4 -14.20 -11.73 -52.05
CA LYS A 4 -14.54 -11.06 -50.79
C LYS A 4 -13.70 -9.78 -50.71
N ILE A 5 -14.36 -8.63 -50.66
CA ILE A 5 -13.72 -7.35 -50.39
C ILE A 5 -13.31 -7.37 -48.91
N TYR A 6 -12.01 -7.25 -48.67
CA TYR A 6 -11.44 -7.09 -47.33
C TYR A 6 -11.69 -5.64 -46.90
N ASP A 7 -12.51 -5.46 -45.88
CA ASP A 7 -12.75 -4.16 -45.23
C ASP A 7 -11.75 -4.02 -44.07
N PRO A 8 -10.78 -3.09 -44.15
CA PRO A 8 -9.75 -2.92 -43.11
C PRO A 8 -10.27 -2.22 -41.84
N SER A 9 -11.51 -1.70 -41.83
CA SER A 9 -12.00 -0.81 -40.77
C SER A 9 -12.48 -1.53 -39.49
N GLU A 10 -12.65 -2.85 -39.51
CA GLU A 10 -13.10 -3.60 -38.32
C GLU A 10 -11.99 -3.88 -37.30
N ASN A 11 -10.71 -3.71 -37.64
CA ASN A 11 -9.59 -4.12 -36.78
C ASN A 11 -8.96 -2.98 -35.95
N GLU A 12 -9.24 -1.72 -36.28
CA GLU A 12 -8.74 -0.57 -35.51
C GLU A 12 -9.63 -0.21 -34.31
N ASN A 13 -10.92 -0.57 -34.36
CA ASN A 13 -11.89 -0.21 -33.31
C ASN A 13 -11.83 -1.13 -32.08
N SER A 14 -11.37 -2.37 -32.26
CA SER A 14 -11.13 -3.34 -31.18
C SER A 14 -9.92 -2.97 -30.32
N LEU A 15 -8.82 -2.52 -30.94
CA LEU A 15 -7.58 -2.17 -30.23
C LEU A 15 -7.72 -0.89 -29.38
N SER A 16 -8.47 0.12 -29.85
CA SER A 16 -8.74 1.35 -29.09
C SER A 16 -9.71 1.13 -27.92
N THR A 17 -10.63 0.17 -28.04
CA THR A 17 -11.61 -0.15 -26.99
C THR A 17 -10.96 -0.90 -25.81
N GLU A 18 -10.03 -1.81 -26.09
CA GLU A 18 -9.29 -2.55 -25.04
C GLU A 18 -8.30 -1.65 -24.28
N GLN A 19 -7.56 -0.78 -24.98
CA GLN A 19 -6.64 0.17 -24.34
C GLN A 19 -7.35 1.21 -23.46
N GLY A 20 -8.54 1.66 -23.87
CA GLY A 20 -9.36 2.58 -23.07
C GLY A 20 -9.91 1.91 -21.80
N ALA A 21 -10.33 0.64 -21.89
CA ALA A 21 -10.84 -0.11 -20.75
C ALA A 21 -9.74 -0.36 -19.70
N GLU A 22 -8.53 -0.71 -20.14
CA GLU A 22 -7.39 -0.97 -19.24
C GLU A 22 -6.93 0.30 -18.50
N GLN A 23 -6.88 1.44 -19.18
CA GLN A 23 -6.58 2.73 -18.54
C GLN A 23 -7.63 3.15 -17.50
N ILE A 24 -8.91 2.90 -17.78
CA ILE A 24 -9.99 3.20 -16.84
C ILE A 24 -9.85 2.32 -15.58
N VAL A 25 -9.59 1.02 -15.75
CA VAL A 25 -9.42 0.09 -14.62
C VAL A 25 -8.20 0.48 -13.77
N ASP A 26 -7.07 0.81 -14.38
CA ASP A 26 -5.88 1.27 -13.67
C ASP A 26 -6.14 2.57 -12.88
N SER A 27 -6.78 3.55 -13.50
CA SER A 27 -7.12 4.83 -12.83
C SER A 27 -8.07 4.65 -11.64
N GLN A 28 -9.06 3.76 -11.76
CA GLN A 28 -9.98 3.44 -10.66
C GLN A 28 -9.27 2.72 -9.53
N LEU A 29 -8.38 1.77 -9.87
CA LEU A 29 -7.61 1.03 -8.87
C LEU A 29 -6.66 1.95 -8.09
N GLN A 30 -5.96 2.86 -8.79
CA GLN A 30 -5.10 3.84 -8.15
C GLN A 30 -5.89 4.77 -7.21
N THR A 31 -7.08 5.21 -7.64
CA THR A 31 -7.97 6.03 -6.82
C THR A 31 -8.41 5.27 -5.57
N GLN A 32 -8.85 4.02 -5.73
CA GLN A 32 -9.22 3.15 -4.61
C GLN A 32 -8.06 2.94 -3.63
N SER A 33 -6.86 2.62 -4.14
CA SER A 33 -5.65 2.42 -3.34
C SER A 33 -5.31 3.66 -2.50
N ARG A 34 -5.40 4.86 -3.11
CA ARG A 34 -5.18 6.14 -2.44
C ARG A 34 -6.18 6.36 -1.31
N GLU A 35 -7.47 6.17 -1.56
CA GLU A 35 -8.52 6.39 -0.57
C GLU A 35 -8.45 5.37 0.57
N LEU A 36 -8.17 4.10 0.27
CA LEU A 36 -7.97 3.08 1.30
C LEU A 36 -6.78 3.41 2.21
N TYR A 37 -5.65 3.84 1.64
CA TYR A 37 -4.48 4.22 2.43
C TYR A 37 -4.73 5.48 3.25
N ALA A 38 -5.32 6.51 2.67
CA ALA A 38 -5.70 7.72 3.40
C ALA A 38 -6.63 7.38 4.59
N ASN A 39 -7.65 6.55 4.36
CA ASN A 39 -8.58 6.14 5.41
C ASN A 39 -7.85 5.42 6.54
N PHE A 40 -6.98 4.48 6.16
CA PHE A 40 -6.17 3.71 7.09
C PHE A 40 -5.31 4.63 7.98
N VAL A 41 -4.56 5.56 7.39
CA VAL A 41 -3.70 6.50 8.14
C VAL A 41 -4.54 7.35 9.09
N ARG A 42 -5.68 7.89 8.62
CA ARG A 42 -6.55 8.72 9.44
C ARG A 42 -7.03 7.97 10.68
N GLU A 43 -7.46 6.72 10.50
CA GLU A 43 -7.87 5.85 11.60
C GLU A 43 -6.70 5.53 12.54
N GLU A 44 -5.48 5.30 12.04
CA GLU A 44 -4.30 5.09 12.90
C GLU A 44 -3.95 6.33 13.75
N ILE A 45 -4.06 7.53 13.18
CA ILE A 45 -3.86 8.79 13.92
C ILE A 45 -4.86 8.89 15.07
N GLN A 46 -6.14 8.59 14.78
CA GLN A 46 -7.21 8.61 15.77
C GLN A 46 -7.01 7.55 16.86
N LEU A 47 -6.60 6.34 16.50
CA LEU A 47 -6.33 5.24 17.43
C LEU A 47 -5.17 5.57 18.39
N GLN A 48 -4.20 6.37 17.96
CA GLN A 48 -3.12 6.86 18.82
C GLN A 48 -3.50 8.12 19.62
N GLY A 49 -4.75 8.59 19.52
CA GLY A 49 -5.22 9.78 20.22
C GLY A 49 -4.56 11.09 19.74
N LEU A 50 -3.99 11.08 18.54
CA LEU A 50 -3.32 12.26 17.96
C LEU A 50 -4.34 13.15 17.23
N PRO A 51 -4.14 14.48 17.21
CA PRO A 51 -4.96 15.37 16.40
C PRO A 51 -4.68 15.13 14.92
N VAL A 52 -5.73 14.94 14.12
CA VAL A 52 -5.61 14.77 12.66
C VAL A 52 -5.18 16.11 12.04
N PRO A 53 -3.98 16.19 11.42
CA PRO A 53 -3.53 17.41 10.75
C PRO A 53 -4.46 17.76 9.59
N HIS A 54 -4.68 19.04 9.36
CA HIS A 54 -5.45 19.52 8.22
C HIS A 54 -4.57 19.45 6.98
N VAL A 55 -4.69 18.35 6.24
CA VAL A 55 -3.94 18.09 5.02
C VAL A 55 -4.90 17.57 3.95
N PRO A 56 -4.83 18.05 2.70
CA PRO A 56 -5.80 17.67 1.66
C PRO A 56 -5.96 16.16 1.44
N SER A 57 -4.90 15.39 1.69
CA SER A 57 -4.91 13.93 1.55
C SER A 57 -5.67 13.20 2.66
N LEU A 58 -5.89 13.82 3.82
CA LEU A 58 -6.58 13.22 4.97
C LEU A 58 -7.86 13.97 5.33
N ASP A 59 -8.07 15.18 4.81
CA ASP A 59 -9.28 15.96 4.99
C ASP A 59 -10.47 15.25 4.32
N THR A 60 -11.55 15.06 5.08
CA THR A 60 -12.82 14.42 4.68
C THR A 60 -12.65 13.25 3.70
N ILE A 61 -12.37 12.06 4.23
CA ILE A 61 -12.25 10.85 3.41
C ILE A 61 -13.65 10.38 3.03
N GLN A 62 -14.10 10.84 1.87
CA GLN A 62 -15.29 10.34 1.20
C GLN A 62 -14.82 9.45 0.05
N PHE A 63 -15.15 8.16 0.12
CA PHE A 63 -14.82 7.25 -0.97
C PHE A 63 -15.53 7.69 -2.25
N SER A 64 -14.79 7.78 -3.36
CA SER A 64 -15.35 8.13 -4.66
C SER A 64 -16.36 7.10 -5.14
N ASN A 65 -16.19 5.85 -4.72
CA ASN A 65 -17.13 4.77 -4.98
C ASN A 65 -17.61 4.15 -3.64
N PRO A 66 -18.92 4.18 -3.33
CA PRO A 66 -19.44 3.65 -2.07
C PRO A 66 -19.20 2.14 -1.90
N LEU A 67 -18.98 1.38 -2.97
CA LEU A 67 -18.64 -0.05 -2.88
C LEU A 67 -17.26 -0.28 -2.23
N TRP A 68 -16.37 0.71 -2.25
CA TRP A 68 -15.03 0.60 -1.69
C TRP A 68 -15.02 0.67 -0.16
N VAL A 69 -16.12 1.12 0.46
CA VAL A 69 -16.30 1.12 1.92
C VAL A 69 -16.21 -0.30 2.49
N CYS A 70 -16.68 -1.31 1.76
CA CYS A 70 -16.53 -2.71 2.17
C CYS A 70 -15.06 -3.11 2.23
N ASN A 71 -14.24 -2.71 1.25
CA ASN A 71 -12.81 -2.99 1.25
C ASN A 71 -12.08 -2.25 2.38
N ALA A 72 -12.48 -1.01 2.68
CA ALA A 72 -11.95 -0.28 3.83
C ALA A 72 -12.25 -1.01 5.16
N SER A 73 -13.48 -1.52 5.30
CA SER A 73 -13.91 -2.28 6.47
C SER A 73 -13.13 -3.60 6.61
N SER A 74 -12.96 -4.36 5.52
CA SER A 74 -12.17 -5.60 5.52
C SER A 74 -10.70 -5.33 5.83
N LEU A 75 -10.11 -4.28 5.25
CA LEU A 75 -8.74 -3.86 5.55
C LEU A 75 -8.57 -3.51 7.02
N ARG A 76 -9.52 -2.76 7.61
CA ARG A 76 -9.52 -2.42 9.04
C ARG A 76 -9.64 -3.66 9.91
N GLN A 77 -10.49 -4.63 9.56
CA GLN A 77 -10.57 -5.89 10.31
C GLN A 77 -9.22 -6.62 10.29
N LEU A 78 -8.61 -6.80 9.13
CA LEU A 78 -7.31 -7.45 8.98
C LEU A 78 -6.21 -6.70 9.74
N ALA A 79 -6.24 -5.37 9.72
CA ALA A 79 -5.32 -4.53 10.46
C ALA A 79 -5.46 -4.71 11.97
N ASN A 80 -6.69 -4.79 12.48
CA ASN A 80 -6.96 -5.06 13.88
C ASN A 80 -6.43 -6.44 14.29
N GLU A 81 -6.63 -7.46 13.47
CA GLU A 81 -6.05 -8.80 13.71
C GLU A 81 -4.52 -8.77 13.71
N PHE A 82 -3.92 -8.10 12.72
CA PHE A 82 -2.47 -7.94 12.64
C PHE A 82 -1.91 -7.14 13.82
N SER A 83 -2.66 -6.15 14.34
CA SER A 83 -2.24 -5.33 15.47
C SER A 83 -1.95 -6.13 16.74
N LEU A 84 -2.60 -7.29 16.89
CA LEU A 84 -2.43 -8.22 17.99
C LEU A 84 -1.26 -9.20 17.75
N SER A 85 -0.68 -9.22 16.55
CA SER A 85 0.40 -10.13 16.21
C SER A 85 1.76 -9.63 16.75
N PRO A 86 2.69 -10.55 17.10
CA PRO A 86 4.04 -10.15 17.52
C PRO A 86 4.78 -9.33 16.45
N LEU A 87 4.52 -9.62 15.16
CA LEU A 87 5.12 -8.93 14.03
C LEU A 87 4.77 -7.43 14.01
N ARG A 88 3.61 -7.03 14.53
CA ARG A 88 3.22 -5.61 14.62
C ARG A 88 4.21 -4.78 15.43
N ASN A 89 4.71 -5.32 16.54
CA ASN A 89 5.65 -4.62 17.41
C ASN A 89 6.98 -4.37 16.70
N GLU A 90 7.42 -5.36 15.93
CA GLU A 90 8.63 -5.26 15.14
C GLU A 90 8.51 -4.21 14.03
N VAL A 91 7.37 -4.16 13.32
CA VAL A 91 7.08 -3.10 12.35
C VAL A 91 7.12 -1.71 13.00
N ARG A 92 6.52 -1.56 14.18
CA ARG A 92 6.51 -0.29 14.93
C ARG A 92 7.92 0.14 15.32
N TYR A 93 8.68 -0.78 15.91
CA TYR A 93 10.05 -0.53 16.35
C TYR A 93 10.92 -0.02 15.20
N ARG A 94 10.78 -0.62 14.02
CA ARG A 94 11.51 -0.20 12.82
C ARG A 94 11.13 1.18 12.36
N ALA A 95 9.84 1.45 12.25
CA ALA A 95 9.35 2.74 11.84
C ALA A 95 9.88 3.86 12.75
N GLN A 96 9.99 3.61 14.06
CA GLN A 96 10.56 4.52 15.04
C GLN A 96 12.10 4.61 15.00
N SER A 97 12.77 3.61 14.40
CA SER A 97 14.23 3.61 14.21
C SER A 97 14.68 4.38 12.96
N VAL A 98 13.75 4.80 12.10
CA VAL A 98 14.05 5.58 10.89
C VAL A 98 14.57 6.96 11.31
N ASP A 99 15.77 7.31 10.83
CA ASP A 99 16.30 8.65 11.00
C ASP A 99 15.56 9.65 10.09
N LEU A 100 14.68 10.43 10.71
CA LEU A 100 13.86 11.44 10.05
C LEU A 100 14.66 12.60 9.46
N THR A 101 15.91 12.82 9.89
CA THR A 101 16.72 13.99 9.46
C THR A 101 17.33 13.81 8.08
N THR A 102 17.63 12.57 7.69
CA THR A 102 18.24 12.20 6.41
C THR A 102 17.25 11.54 5.43
N LEU A 103 16.01 11.35 5.88
CA LEU A 103 14.98 10.68 5.12
C LEU A 103 14.54 11.47 3.88
N ASN A 104 14.41 10.78 2.75
CA ASN A 104 13.93 11.31 1.48
C ASN A 104 13.02 10.28 0.76
N GLY A 105 12.39 10.67 -0.35
CA GLY A 105 11.45 9.78 -1.04
C GLY A 105 12.10 8.52 -1.62
N GLN A 106 13.38 8.60 -2.00
CA GLN A 106 14.12 7.48 -2.58
C GLN A 106 14.45 6.43 -1.52
N ASN A 107 15.15 6.80 -0.44
CA ASN A 107 15.50 5.85 0.61
C ASN A 107 14.24 5.31 1.33
N PHE A 108 13.17 6.10 1.44
CA PHE A 108 11.87 5.64 1.92
C PHE A 108 11.27 4.56 1.02
N SER A 109 11.27 4.76 -0.30
CA SER A 109 10.78 3.76 -1.26
C SER A 109 11.63 2.49 -1.28
N GLU A 110 12.94 2.62 -1.10
CA GLU A 110 13.87 1.49 -0.98
C GLU A 110 13.55 0.66 0.27
N MET A 111 13.34 1.30 1.44
CA MET A 111 12.91 0.60 2.67
C MET A 111 11.61 -0.18 2.45
N ILE A 112 10.59 0.42 1.81
CA ILE A 112 9.34 -0.29 1.51
C ILE A 112 9.59 -1.47 0.54
N GLN A 113 10.43 -1.27 -0.49
CA GLN A 113 10.75 -2.32 -1.45
C GLN A 113 11.44 -3.51 -0.80
N GLU A 114 12.25 -3.30 0.24
CA GLU A 114 12.85 -4.39 0.99
C GLU A 114 11.83 -5.22 1.79
N VAL A 115 10.74 -4.62 2.29
CA VAL A 115 9.59 -5.39 2.83
C VAL A 115 9.12 -6.44 1.84
N PHE A 116 9.20 -6.13 0.54
CA PHE A 116 8.79 -7.00 -0.55
C PHE A 116 9.90 -7.90 -1.10
N SER A 117 11.16 -7.63 -0.75
CA SER A 117 12.26 -8.46 -1.22
C SER A 117 12.12 -9.90 -0.67
N GLY A 118 12.29 -10.90 -1.54
CA GLY A 118 12.34 -12.31 -1.15
C GLY A 118 11.01 -13.08 -1.06
N GLY A 119 9.92 -12.68 -1.74
CA GLY A 119 8.74 -13.54 -1.85
C GLY A 119 7.56 -12.95 -2.63
N SER A 120 6.47 -13.72 -2.75
CA SER A 120 5.20 -13.23 -3.29
C SER A 120 4.56 -12.20 -2.35
N LEU A 121 3.89 -11.21 -2.93
CA LEU A 121 3.12 -10.23 -2.16
C LEU A 121 1.91 -10.95 -1.54
N THR A 122 1.89 -11.06 -0.21
CA THR A 122 0.75 -11.59 0.55
C THR A 122 0.04 -10.45 1.25
N LYS A 123 -1.22 -10.66 1.68
CA LYS A 123 -1.96 -9.67 2.48
C LYS A 123 -1.23 -9.26 3.77
N GLU A 124 -0.45 -10.16 4.37
CA GLU A 124 0.36 -9.83 5.54
C GLU A 124 1.44 -8.80 5.18
N ARG A 125 2.07 -8.92 4.01
CA ARG A 125 3.03 -7.91 3.53
C ARG A 125 2.36 -6.58 3.21
N ILE A 126 1.12 -6.61 2.71
CA ILE A 126 0.30 -5.40 2.52
C ILE A 126 0.11 -4.68 3.84
N LEU A 127 -0.30 -5.41 4.89
CA LEU A 127 -0.49 -4.84 6.23
C LEU A 127 0.84 -4.31 6.79
N VAL A 128 1.95 -5.02 6.60
CA VAL A 128 3.28 -4.53 7.01
C VAL A 128 3.60 -3.20 6.34
N VAL A 129 3.31 -3.02 5.04
CA VAL A 129 3.55 -1.75 4.35
C VAL A 129 2.63 -0.65 4.85
N PHE A 130 1.33 -0.93 4.98
CA PHE A 130 0.38 0.05 5.49
C PHE A 130 0.78 0.53 6.90
N PHE A 131 1.11 -0.41 7.79
CA PHE A 131 1.59 -0.07 9.13
C PHE A 131 2.94 0.63 9.12
N PHE A 132 3.93 0.14 8.39
CA PHE A 132 5.27 0.76 8.34
C PHE A 132 5.19 2.21 7.84
N CYS A 133 4.52 2.45 6.71
CA CYS A 133 4.36 3.79 6.15
C CYS A 133 3.60 4.72 7.11
N SER A 134 2.50 4.24 7.69
CA SER A 134 1.74 5.03 8.67
C SER A 134 2.56 5.30 9.94
N ASP A 135 3.27 4.32 10.50
CA ASP A 135 4.05 4.49 11.73
C ASP A 135 5.21 5.47 11.54
N VAL A 136 5.90 5.47 10.39
CA VAL A 136 6.95 6.47 10.11
C VAL A 136 6.34 7.86 10.00
N ALA A 137 5.18 8.00 9.35
CA ALA A 137 4.45 9.26 9.30
C ALA A 137 4.01 9.72 10.71
N LEU A 138 3.41 8.84 11.50
CA LEU A 138 2.98 9.15 12.86
C LEU A 138 4.16 9.49 13.76
N PHE A 139 5.31 8.84 13.58
CA PHE A 139 6.54 9.19 14.29
C PHE A 139 7.01 10.60 13.92
N ALA A 140 6.98 10.98 12.64
CA ALA A 140 7.27 12.35 12.21
C ALA A 140 6.27 13.37 12.79
N LEU A 141 4.98 13.01 12.86
CA LEU A 141 3.93 13.83 13.45
C LEU A 141 4.14 14.04 14.96
N GLN A 142 4.48 12.98 15.70
CA GLN A 142 4.80 13.03 17.13
C GLN A 142 6.03 13.89 17.43
N ASN A 143 7.01 13.92 16.52
CA ASN A 143 8.19 14.80 16.60
C ASN A 143 7.93 16.23 16.06
N HIS A 144 6.67 16.61 15.85
CA HIS A 144 6.24 17.94 15.39
C HIS A 144 6.81 18.35 14.01
N THR A 145 7.15 17.38 13.16
CA THR A 145 7.69 17.63 11.81
C THR A 145 6.59 17.53 10.74
N LEU A 146 5.60 18.41 10.78
CA LEU A 146 4.43 18.37 9.88
C LEU A 146 4.80 18.35 8.39
N ASN A 147 5.83 19.10 7.98
CA ASN A 147 6.30 19.09 6.59
C ASN A 147 6.80 17.71 6.16
N LEU A 148 7.49 16.99 7.04
CA LEU A 148 7.96 15.64 6.77
C LEU A 148 6.80 14.65 6.80
N PHE A 149 5.87 14.79 7.74
CA PHE A 149 4.62 14.03 7.75
C PHE A 149 3.88 14.13 6.40
N CYS A 150 3.65 15.33 5.88
CA CYS A 150 3.00 15.53 4.58
C CYS A 150 3.76 14.82 3.45
N LYS A 151 5.10 14.95 3.42
CA LYS A 151 5.95 14.26 2.44
C LYS A 151 5.86 12.74 2.57
N LEU A 152 5.85 12.20 3.78
CA LEU A 152 5.70 10.77 4.03
C LEU A 152 4.37 10.23 3.55
N ILE A 153 3.27 10.94 3.81
CA ILE A 153 1.95 10.58 3.28
C ILE A 153 1.96 10.60 1.75
N GLN A 154 2.57 11.61 1.14
CA GLN A 154 2.71 11.69 -0.31
C GLN A 154 3.54 10.51 -0.87
N TRP A 155 4.76 10.29 -0.37
CA TRP A 155 5.63 9.21 -0.85
C TRP A 155 5.00 7.83 -0.67
N SER A 156 4.32 7.60 0.46
CA SER A 156 3.59 6.36 0.72
C SER A 156 2.46 6.16 -0.29
N THR A 157 1.70 7.23 -0.55
CA THR A 157 0.60 7.20 -1.51
C THR A 157 1.14 6.91 -2.90
N ASP A 158 2.18 7.60 -3.35
CA ASP A 158 2.79 7.40 -4.67
C ASP A 158 3.31 5.97 -4.83
N TYR A 159 3.90 5.39 -3.79
CA TYR A 159 4.32 3.99 -3.79
C TYR A 159 3.13 3.03 -3.91
N ILE A 160 2.07 3.27 -3.13
CA ILE A 160 0.87 2.42 -3.07
C ILE A 160 0.04 2.51 -4.36
N THR A 161 -0.05 3.69 -4.98
CA THR A 161 -0.72 3.86 -6.28
C THR A 161 0.14 3.43 -7.45
N GLY A 162 1.47 3.40 -7.30
CA GLY A 162 2.38 2.92 -8.34
C GLY A 162 2.59 1.40 -8.30
N LYS A 163 3.77 1.00 -7.82
CA LYS A 163 4.24 -0.42 -7.85
C LYS A 163 3.25 -1.38 -7.20
N PHE A 164 2.58 -0.94 -6.15
CA PHE A 164 1.67 -1.78 -5.39
C PHE A 164 0.33 -1.99 -6.10
N SER A 165 -0.18 -0.99 -6.84
CA SER A 165 -1.44 -1.14 -7.61
C SER A 165 -1.30 -2.13 -8.76
N ASN A 166 -0.14 -2.22 -9.41
CA ASN A 166 0.14 -3.26 -10.41
C ASN A 166 -0.03 -4.68 -9.83
N PHE A 167 0.44 -4.89 -8.59
CA PHE A 167 0.22 -6.16 -7.91
C PHE A 167 -1.25 -6.40 -7.61
N ILE A 168 -1.95 -5.41 -7.03
CA ILE A 168 -3.38 -5.55 -6.70
C ILE A 168 -4.19 -5.88 -7.96
N CYS A 169 -3.87 -5.25 -9.10
CA CYS A 169 -4.49 -5.55 -10.39
C CYS A 169 -4.29 -7.02 -10.78
N SER A 170 -3.04 -7.53 -10.68
CA SER A 170 -2.72 -8.92 -11.00
C SER A 170 -3.46 -9.96 -10.13
N GLN A 171 -3.95 -9.56 -8.95
CA GLN A 171 -4.72 -10.42 -8.05
C GLN A 171 -6.24 -10.32 -8.25
N GLY A 172 -6.71 -9.52 -9.22
CA GLY A 172 -8.15 -9.29 -9.44
C GLY A 172 -8.73 -8.15 -8.58
N GLY A 173 -7.88 -7.23 -8.11
CA GLY A 173 -8.29 -6.03 -7.38
C GLY A 173 -8.33 -6.19 -5.85
N TRP A 174 -8.64 -5.09 -5.17
CA TRP A 174 -8.66 -5.03 -3.71
C TRP A 174 -9.60 -6.04 -3.07
N THR A 175 -10.77 -6.27 -3.67
CA THR A 175 -11.77 -7.21 -3.16
C THR A 175 -11.20 -8.63 -3.12
N ALA A 176 -10.50 -9.07 -4.16
CA ALA A 176 -9.90 -10.40 -4.22
C ALA A 176 -8.74 -10.54 -3.21
N VAL A 177 -7.90 -9.52 -3.11
CA VAL A 177 -6.77 -9.49 -2.18
C VAL A 177 -7.24 -9.59 -0.72
N LEU A 178 -8.24 -8.79 -0.34
CA LEU A 178 -8.74 -8.73 1.03
C LEU A 178 -9.58 -9.95 1.41
N ASN A 179 -10.33 -10.53 0.46
CA ASN A 179 -11.17 -11.70 0.70
C ASN A 179 -10.44 -13.04 0.50
N SER A 180 -9.19 -13.02 0.02
CA SER A 180 -8.38 -14.25 -0.08
C SER A 180 -8.18 -14.87 1.31
N SER A 181 -8.63 -16.11 1.49
CA SER A 181 -8.56 -16.81 2.78
C SER A 181 -7.12 -16.98 3.25
N MET A 182 -6.86 -16.80 4.56
CA MET A 182 -5.58 -17.23 5.15
C MET A 182 -5.55 -18.76 5.06
N ASN A 183 -4.94 -19.34 4.03
CA ASN A 183 -4.58 -20.75 4.12
C ASN A 183 -3.62 -20.89 5.31
N THR A 184 -4.07 -21.58 6.36
CA THR A 184 -3.37 -21.75 7.63
C THR A 184 -1.95 -22.32 7.44
N LEU A 185 -1.70 -23.01 6.34
CA LEU A 185 -0.39 -23.53 5.93
C LEU A 185 0.60 -22.43 5.49
N LEU A 186 0.11 -21.32 4.92
CA LEU A 186 0.90 -20.14 4.57
C LEU A 186 1.23 -19.26 5.78
N LYS A 187 0.49 -19.37 6.89
CA LYS A 187 0.81 -18.62 8.13
C LYS A 187 2.20 -18.96 8.66
N MET A 188 2.65 -20.20 8.52
CA MET A 188 3.97 -20.64 8.98
C MET A 188 5.10 -20.13 8.08
N SER A 189 4.91 -20.07 6.75
CA SER A 189 5.92 -19.56 5.83
C SER A 189 5.92 -18.03 5.74
N ALA A 190 4.75 -17.38 5.81
CA ALA A 190 4.62 -15.93 5.80
C ALA A 190 5.23 -15.31 7.06
N THR A 191 5.10 -15.95 8.23
CA THR A 191 5.78 -15.49 9.46
C THR A 191 7.30 -15.53 9.29
N ALA A 192 7.85 -16.63 8.77
CA ALA A 192 9.28 -16.73 8.51
C ALA A 192 9.76 -15.72 7.45
N ALA A 193 9.02 -15.54 6.36
CA ALA A 193 9.37 -14.60 5.29
C ALA A 193 9.23 -13.14 5.73
N CYS A 194 8.22 -12.82 6.56
CA CYS A 194 8.10 -11.50 7.17
C CYS A 194 9.26 -11.25 8.14
N CYS A 195 9.64 -12.22 8.97
CA CYS A 195 10.84 -12.11 9.82
C CYS A 195 12.12 -11.89 9.02
N VAL A 196 12.25 -12.50 7.83
CA VAL A 196 13.41 -12.29 6.94
C VAL A 196 13.38 -10.91 6.30
N ALA A 197 12.24 -10.44 5.78
CA ALA A 197 12.10 -9.09 5.22
C ALA A 197 12.38 -8.02 6.28
N VAL A 198 11.92 -8.30 7.49
CA VAL A 198 12.27 -7.59 8.71
C VAL A 198 13.81 -7.61 8.88
N ILE A 199 14.45 -8.75 9.06
CA ILE A 199 15.90 -8.81 9.28
C ILE A 199 16.70 -8.11 8.17
N ALA A 200 16.34 -8.29 6.90
CA ALA A 200 16.97 -7.64 5.75
C ALA A 200 16.93 -6.11 5.87
N MET A 201 15.78 -5.57 6.21
CA MET A 201 15.61 -4.12 6.37
C MET A 201 16.36 -3.57 7.62
N LEU A 202 16.57 -4.37 8.68
CA LEU A 202 17.48 -3.97 9.78
C LEU A 202 18.92 -3.89 9.31
N VAL A 203 19.35 -4.85 8.48
CA VAL A 203 20.70 -4.85 7.91
C VAL A 203 20.89 -3.65 7.00
N PHE A 204 19.90 -3.32 6.16
CA PHE A 204 19.96 -2.16 5.29
C PHE A 204 20.03 -0.84 6.05
N ILE A 205 19.14 -0.64 7.04
CA ILE A 205 19.19 0.55 7.90
C ILE A 205 20.57 0.64 8.57
N ARG A 206 21.06 -0.45 9.16
CA ARG A 206 22.38 -0.43 9.82
C ARG A 206 23.54 -0.19 8.86
N ASN A 207 23.45 -0.68 7.62
CA ASN A 207 24.54 -0.62 6.64
C ASN A 207 24.57 0.69 5.85
N ASN A 208 23.43 1.36 5.68
CA ASN A 208 23.35 2.66 4.99
C ASN A 208 23.50 3.87 5.93
N TRP A 209 23.44 3.66 7.25
CA TRP A 209 23.64 4.71 8.27
C TRP A 209 24.99 4.62 9.00
N LYS A 210 26.04 4.12 8.32
CA LYS A 210 27.45 4.30 8.71
C LYS A 210 28.11 5.29 7.77
#